data_AF-A0A8B6C1A2-F1
#
_entry.id   AF-A0A8B6C1A2-F1
#
_cell.length_a   1.000
_cell.length_b   1.000
_cell.length_c   1.000
_cell.angle_alpha   90.00
_cell.angle_beta   90.00
_cell.angle_gamma   90.00
#
_symmetry.space_group_name_H-M   'P 1'
#
loop_
_entity.id
_entity.type
_entity.pdbx_description
1 polymer ?
#
loop_
_entity_poly.entity_id
_entity_poly.type
_entity_poly.pdbx_seq_one_letter_code
_entity_poly.pdbx_strand_id
1 'polypeptide(L)'
;MGHSDKMKVIQSGSKAEGLDSKGSDLDLMSITPTFKVYQSETEVVRDGLTVPLIMNNEDSQPCFTQLRLLDHHQIFKNMWEKNHLGYMLSSEQYKLLYLSLLPHITWKIHGPCLSDMQGRLDLAFCLKCDRWISQAEPWVIRARTAWPPSDIISKITSYGVLFVPIGIKGSINENLEWRISFSIAEKFLVYSFSHVQLLCYAMLKVFLKEIIEKHEDLKGLLCSYFLKTLMFWISEETDPNIWRPDNIIPCFNACVQRLLYCVRYSILSHYFIPTNNLFCSVINNEKFTTILHGLYENGIYCFAYSDTLRDYQRQYYNLTESLTSRIVKTVNHTFCDYPNIKKIHLLYNLLHHSRSSLSGSLFALNLSKACWFVPVSPKTVYSSENKHEYFKYKYDLSHLLIGLHSDAVAGWLLLASFFYFHKNYFASLSVMNYALQKCTEEKIYSTRSEYTFIQNQELYQMKNEKLYTVLKAMTIEALIFHGKSSLLPKELQEDAISDLLNHNIFYYPLSFAYFLSFLCFYHLHDFRSSITRVYGIFHRLCLRSTVKEETA
;
A
#
# COMPACT_ATOMS: atom_id res chain seq x y z
N MET A 1 -59.06 17.61 -4.45
CA MET A 1 -57.61 17.65 -4.72
C MET A 1 -57.04 18.83 -3.95
N GLY A 2 -56.37 18.59 -2.81
CA GLY A 2 -56.02 19.68 -1.89
C GLY A 2 -55.23 19.23 -0.67
N HIS A 3 -54.08 18.60 -0.89
CA HIS A 3 -52.89 18.71 -0.05
C HIS A 3 -51.72 18.32 -0.96
N SER A 4 -50.84 19.27 -1.24
CA SER A 4 -49.63 19.04 -2.02
C SER A 4 -48.59 18.36 -1.15
N ASP A 5 -48.71 17.04 -1.00
CA ASP A 5 -47.59 16.22 -0.53
C ASP A 5 -46.50 16.25 -1.60
N LYS A 6 -45.66 17.29 -1.53
CA LYS A 6 -44.51 17.46 -2.41
C LYS A 6 -43.62 16.22 -2.26
N MET A 7 -43.31 15.56 -3.38
CA MET A 7 -42.29 14.51 -3.44
C MET A 7 -41.03 14.98 -2.70
N LYS A 8 -40.57 14.18 -1.73
CA LYS A 8 -39.34 14.48 -1.00
C LYS A 8 -38.16 14.04 -1.87
N VAL A 9 -37.48 15.02 -2.47
CA VAL A 9 -36.28 14.80 -3.26
C VAL A 9 -35.05 14.93 -2.36
N ILE A 10 -34.16 13.95 -2.45
CA ILE A 10 -32.91 13.91 -1.69
C ILE A 10 -31.75 13.77 -2.66
N GLN A 11 -30.75 14.64 -2.50
CA GLN A 11 -29.50 14.50 -3.23
C GLN A 11 -28.64 13.41 -2.59
N SER A 12 -28.20 12.46 -3.42
CA SER A 12 -27.30 11.36 -3.06
C SER A 12 -26.02 11.41 -3.91
N GLY A 13 -25.18 10.39 -3.78
CA GLY A 13 -23.98 10.22 -4.59
C GLY A 13 -22.87 11.23 -4.32
N SER A 14 -21.92 11.30 -5.25
CA SER A 14 -20.63 11.96 -5.04
C SER A 14 -20.75 13.45 -4.70
N LYS A 15 -21.63 14.17 -5.40
CA LYS A 15 -21.86 15.61 -5.17
C LYS A 15 -22.49 15.87 -3.81
N ALA A 16 -23.45 15.05 -3.40
CA ALA A 16 -24.05 15.18 -2.07
C ALA A 16 -23.04 14.90 -0.96
N GLU A 17 -22.03 14.07 -1.24
CA GLU A 17 -20.95 13.71 -0.32
C GLU A 17 -19.81 14.75 -0.27
N GLY A 18 -19.91 15.85 -1.02
CA GLY A 18 -18.89 16.91 -1.06
C GLY A 18 -17.70 16.60 -1.98
N LEU A 19 -17.83 15.59 -2.85
CA LEU A 19 -16.80 15.19 -3.81
C LEU A 19 -17.28 15.49 -5.23
N ASP A 20 -17.12 16.74 -5.67
CA ASP A 20 -17.50 17.18 -7.01
C ASP A 20 -16.29 17.18 -7.96
N SER A 21 -16.32 16.33 -8.98
CA SER A 21 -15.26 16.20 -9.97
C SER A 21 -15.78 16.50 -11.37
N LYS A 22 -14.90 16.91 -12.29
CA LYS A 22 -15.30 17.16 -13.68
C LYS A 22 -15.90 15.89 -14.31
N GLY A 23 -17.14 16.00 -14.77
CA GLY A 23 -17.92 14.89 -15.33
C GLY A 23 -18.76 14.12 -14.32
N SER A 24 -18.81 14.53 -13.05
CA SER A 24 -19.73 13.94 -12.07
C SER A 24 -21.18 14.25 -12.42
N ASP A 25 -21.98 13.20 -12.40
CA ASP A 25 -23.44 13.22 -12.47
C ASP A 25 -24.07 13.80 -11.19
N LEU A 26 -25.35 14.09 -11.28
CA LEU A 26 -26.20 14.50 -10.17
C LEU A 26 -27.17 13.36 -9.86
N ASP A 27 -26.99 12.73 -8.70
CA ASP A 27 -27.88 11.68 -8.23
C ASP A 27 -29.00 12.26 -7.35
N LEU A 28 -30.25 12.02 -7.75
CA LEU A 28 -31.44 12.40 -7.01
C LEU A 28 -32.29 11.18 -6.68
N MET A 29 -32.74 11.10 -5.43
CA MET A 29 -33.69 10.09 -4.96
C MET A 29 -35.00 10.78 -4.60
N SER A 30 -36.07 10.49 -5.35
CA SER A 30 -37.41 11.00 -5.10
C SER A 30 -38.22 9.96 -4.34
N ILE A 31 -38.53 10.23 -3.08
CA ILE A 31 -39.38 9.34 -2.27
C ILE A 31 -40.82 9.58 -2.68
N THR A 32 -41.49 8.51 -3.11
CA THR A 32 -42.86 8.59 -3.60
C THR A 32 -43.84 8.52 -2.42
N PRO A 33 -44.72 9.52 -2.25
CA PRO A 33 -45.56 9.60 -1.04
C PRO A 33 -46.71 8.58 -1.06
N THR A 34 -47.04 8.03 -2.22
CA THR A 34 -48.19 7.14 -2.43
C THR A 34 -48.04 5.79 -1.72
N PHE A 35 -46.82 5.28 -1.59
CA PHE A 35 -46.56 3.94 -1.08
C PHE A 35 -45.71 4.01 0.19
N LYS A 36 -46.06 3.16 1.16
CA LYS A 36 -45.29 3.02 2.40
C LYS A 36 -44.93 1.55 2.63
N VAL A 37 -43.65 1.28 2.84
CA VAL A 37 -43.14 -0.08 3.01
C VAL A 37 -43.03 -0.41 4.50
N TYR A 38 -43.49 -1.61 4.85
CA TYR A 38 -43.46 -2.20 6.18
C TYR A 38 -42.77 -3.56 6.15
N GLN A 39 -42.15 -3.94 7.25
CA GLN A 39 -41.47 -5.24 7.35
C GLN A 39 -42.44 -6.39 7.60
N SER A 40 -43.54 -6.12 8.32
CA SER A 40 -44.53 -7.11 8.71
C SER A 40 -45.92 -6.48 8.73
N GLU A 41 -46.95 -7.32 8.58
CA GLU A 41 -48.35 -6.86 8.60
C GLU A 41 -48.76 -6.26 9.96
N THR A 42 -48.13 -6.70 11.05
CA THR A 42 -48.43 -6.23 12.41
C THR A 42 -47.93 -4.81 12.69
N GLU A 43 -46.99 -4.31 11.89
CA GLU A 43 -46.43 -2.96 12.00
C GLU A 43 -47.23 -1.90 11.23
N VAL A 44 -48.24 -2.32 10.46
CA VAL A 44 -48.94 -1.45 9.51
C VAL A 44 -49.79 -0.42 10.25
N VAL A 45 -49.53 0.86 9.95
CA VAL A 45 -50.36 1.97 10.40
C VAL A 45 -51.23 2.42 9.23
N ARG A 46 -52.55 2.21 9.35
CA ARG A 46 -53.52 2.61 8.32
C ARG A 46 -53.88 4.09 8.50
N ASP A 47 -53.22 4.96 7.74
CA ASP A 47 -53.51 6.40 7.71
C ASP A 47 -54.56 6.79 6.66
N GLY A 48 -54.95 5.87 5.77
CA GLY A 48 -55.89 6.10 4.67
C GLY A 48 -55.34 6.96 3.53
N LEU A 49 -54.08 7.39 3.63
CA LEU A 49 -53.40 8.26 2.66
C LEU A 49 -52.38 7.48 1.82
N THR A 50 -51.76 6.47 2.43
CA THR A 50 -50.71 5.67 1.81
C THR A 50 -51.18 4.24 1.52
N VAL A 51 -50.65 3.65 0.44
CA VAL A 51 -50.84 2.25 0.10
C VAL A 51 -49.77 1.42 0.84
N PRO A 52 -50.16 0.53 1.77
CA PRO A 52 -49.21 -0.28 2.52
C PRO A 52 -48.65 -1.43 1.68
N LEU A 53 -47.32 -1.52 1.63
CA LEU A 53 -46.56 -2.61 1.01
C LEU A 53 -45.80 -3.37 2.08
N ILE A 54 -45.82 -4.71 2.01
CA ILE A 54 -45.14 -5.60 2.93
C ILE A 54 -43.90 -6.19 2.26
N MET A 55 -42.76 -6.12 2.94
CA MET A 55 -41.54 -6.80 2.49
C MET A 55 -41.75 -8.32 2.51
N ASN A 56 -41.32 -8.99 1.45
CA ASN A 56 -41.23 -10.43 1.40
C ASN A 56 -39.80 -10.86 1.02
N ASN A 57 -39.16 -11.59 1.93
CA ASN A 57 -37.77 -12.01 1.80
C ASN A 57 -37.61 -13.52 1.58
N GLU A 58 -38.69 -14.31 1.52
CA GLU A 58 -38.64 -15.78 1.50
C GLU A 58 -37.80 -16.33 0.33
N ASP A 59 -37.88 -15.69 -0.85
CA ASP A 59 -37.15 -16.08 -2.06
C ASP A 59 -36.12 -15.04 -2.54
N SER A 60 -35.76 -14.05 -1.70
CA SER A 60 -34.89 -12.95 -2.12
C SER A 60 -33.46 -13.12 -1.63
N GLN A 61 -32.48 -12.79 -2.48
CA GLN A 61 -31.09 -12.72 -2.02
C GLN A 61 -30.89 -11.53 -1.04
N PRO A 62 -29.86 -11.57 -0.18
CA PRO A 62 -29.52 -10.46 0.71
C PRO A 62 -29.44 -9.10 -0.02
N CYS A 63 -29.96 -8.04 0.61
CA CYS A 63 -30.15 -6.69 0.03
C CYS A 63 -31.26 -6.57 -1.03
N PHE A 64 -31.99 -7.63 -1.36
CA PHE A 64 -33.17 -7.58 -2.22
C PHE A 64 -34.41 -8.06 -1.46
N THR A 65 -35.57 -7.63 -1.94
CA THR A 65 -36.87 -8.05 -1.41
C THR A 65 -37.91 -7.96 -2.51
N GLN A 66 -39.03 -8.66 -2.37
CA GLN A 66 -40.23 -8.40 -3.15
C GLN A 66 -41.22 -7.61 -2.29
N LEU A 67 -42.00 -6.72 -2.90
CA LEU A 67 -42.95 -5.88 -2.18
C LEU A 67 -44.38 -6.31 -2.47
N ARG A 68 -45.05 -6.90 -1.48
CA ARG A 68 -46.41 -7.42 -1.58
C ARG A 68 -47.43 -6.37 -1.19
N LEU A 69 -48.52 -6.27 -1.96
CA LEU A 69 -49.67 -5.47 -1.62
C LEU A 69 -50.50 -6.14 -0.51
N LEU A 70 -50.81 -5.39 0.56
CA LEU A 70 -51.63 -5.90 1.68
C LEU A 70 -53.13 -5.88 1.38
N ASP A 71 -53.65 -4.74 0.93
CA ASP A 71 -55.07 -4.54 0.68
C ASP A 71 -55.31 -4.39 -0.83
N HIS A 72 -56.38 -5.02 -1.36
CA HIS A 72 -56.74 -4.86 -2.76
C HIS A 72 -56.98 -3.37 -3.09
N HIS A 73 -56.12 -2.80 -3.94
CA HIS A 73 -56.19 -1.39 -4.32
C HIS A 73 -56.45 -1.27 -5.82
N GLN A 74 -57.32 -0.34 -6.24
CA GLN A 74 -57.64 -0.14 -7.67
C GLN A 74 -56.64 0.78 -8.40
N ILE A 75 -55.70 1.38 -7.69
CA ILE A 75 -54.75 2.33 -8.27
C ILE A 75 -53.60 1.56 -8.93
N PHE A 76 -53.23 1.98 -10.15
CA PHE A 76 -52.12 1.45 -10.94
C PHE A 76 -52.20 -0.05 -11.28
N LYS A 77 -53.34 -0.49 -11.84
CA LYS A 77 -53.57 -1.90 -12.24
C LYS A 77 -52.40 -2.57 -12.97
N ASN A 78 -51.65 -1.81 -13.78
CA ASN A 78 -50.58 -2.33 -14.63
C ASN A 78 -49.25 -2.54 -13.89
N MET A 79 -49.11 -2.12 -12.63
CA MET A 79 -47.87 -2.29 -11.85
C MET A 79 -47.84 -3.58 -11.02
N TRP A 80 -48.96 -4.31 -10.95
CA TRP A 80 -49.11 -5.46 -10.07
C TRP A 80 -48.97 -6.76 -10.85
N GLU A 81 -48.11 -7.64 -10.38
CA GLU A 81 -47.95 -9.00 -10.90
C GLU A 81 -48.34 -10.01 -9.82
N LYS A 82 -49.20 -10.97 -10.17
CA LYS A 82 -49.68 -11.97 -9.21
C LYS A 82 -48.74 -13.17 -9.22
N ASN A 83 -48.21 -13.53 -8.04
CA ASN A 83 -47.48 -14.77 -7.83
C ASN A 83 -48.17 -15.62 -6.73
N HIS A 84 -47.50 -16.68 -6.27
CA HIS A 84 -48.01 -17.57 -5.24
C HIS A 84 -48.13 -16.89 -3.85
N LEU A 85 -47.45 -15.76 -3.64
CA LEU A 85 -47.43 -15.00 -2.38
C LEU A 85 -48.46 -13.87 -2.35
N GLY A 86 -48.97 -13.45 -3.52
CA GLY A 86 -49.99 -12.41 -3.64
C GLY A 86 -49.76 -11.50 -4.84
N TYR A 87 -50.24 -10.26 -4.74
CA TYR A 87 -49.95 -9.22 -5.72
C TYR A 87 -48.66 -8.51 -5.35
N MET A 88 -47.66 -8.60 -6.21
CA MET A 88 -46.34 -8.01 -6.04
C MET A 88 -46.21 -6.74 -6.88
N LEU A 89 -45.51 -5.74 -6.35
CA LEU A 89 -45.20 -4.53 -7.08
C LEU A 89 -44.02 -4.78 -8.03
N SER A 90 -44.27 -4.77 -9.33
CA SER A 90 -43.26 -4.96 -10.36
C SER A 90 -42.34 -3.74 -10.44
N SER A 91 -41.04 -3.93 -10.19
CA SER A 91 -40.03 -2.88 -10.27
C SER A 91 -39.81 -2.40 -11.70
N GLU A 92 -39.99 -3.29 -12.69
CA GLU A 92 -39.94 -2.92 -14.12
C GLU A 92 -41.13 -2.03 -14.50
N GLN A 93 -42.36 -2.47 -14.22
CA GLN A 93 -43.56 -1.68 -14.54
C GLN A 93 -43.58 -0.35 -13.80
N TYR A 94 -43.04 -0.32 -12.57
CA TYR A 94 -42.88 0.90 -11.80
C TYR A 94 -41.97 1.92 -12.50
N LYS A 95 -40.83 1.48 -13.05
CA LYS A 95 -39.94 2.37 -13.84
C LYS A 95 -40.62 2.87 -15.11
N LEU A 96 -41.32 1.99 -15.83
CA LEU A 96 -42.03 2.34 -17.07
C LEU A 96 -43.15 3.36 -16.82
N LEU A 97 -43.87 3.24 -15.70
CA LEU A 97 -44.85 4.24 -15.27
C LEU A 97 -44.19 5.60 -15.11
N TYR A 98 -43.13 5.71 -14.30
CA TYR A 98 -42.46 7.00 -14.08
C TYR A 98 -41.82 7.58 -15.35
N LEU A 99 -41.32 6.72 -16.23
CA LEU A 99 -40.85 7.14 -17.56
C LEU A 99 -41.97 7.80 -18.37
N SER A 100 -43.18 7.20 -18.38
CA SER A 100 -44.35 7.76 -19.08
C SER A 100 -44.86 9.09 -18.49
N LEU A 101 -44.62 9.33 -17.20
CA LEU A 101 -45.09 10.53 -16.49
C LEU A 101 -44.19 11.76 -16.74
N LEU A 102 -43.04 11.59 -17.38
CA LEU A 102 -42.07 12.65 -17.67
C LEU A 102 -41.84 12.88 -19.18
N PRO A 103 -42.88 13.22 -19.97
CA PRO A 103 -42.79 13.23 -21.43
C PRO A 103 -41.96 14.39 -22.01
N HIS A 104 -41.68 15.43 -21.23
CA HIS A 104 -41.05 16.67 -21.72
C HIS A 104 -39.52 16.60 -21.85
N ILE A 105 -38.90 15.53 -21.39
CA ILE A 105 -37.46 15.29 -21.46
C ILE A 105 -37.26 13.85 -21.94
N THR A 106 -36.31 13.63 -22.84
CA THR A 106 -35.94 12.27 -23.24
C THR A 106 -35.14 11.62 -22.11
N TRP A 107 -35.77 10.65 -21.44
CA TRP A 107 -35.13 9.84 -20.40
C TRP A 107 -34.81 8.44 -20.92
N LYS A 108 -33.76 7.83 -20.36
CA LYS A 108 -33.46 6.40 -20.54
C LYS A 108 -33.44 5.71 -19.19
N ILE A 109 -33.81 4.43 -19.16
CA ILE A 109 -33.65 3.61 -17.96
C ILE A 109 -32.18 3.22 -17.83
N HIS A 110 -31.58 3.52 -16.68
CA HIS A 110 -30.21 3.14 -16.32
C HIS A 110 -30.21 2.53 -14.92
N GLY A 111 -30.17 1.21 -14.85
CA GLY A 111 -30.31 0.48 -13.59
C GLY A 111 -31.63 0.82 -12.88
N PRO A 112 -31.59 1.34 -11.63
CA PRO A 112 -32.80 1.77 -10.91
C PRO A 112 -33.28 3.18 -11.28
N CYS A 113 -32.51 3.92 -12.08
CA CYS A 113 -32.72 5.35 -12.33
C CYS A 113 -33.34 5.59 -13.71
N LEU A 114 -34.01 6.74 -13.83
CA LEU A 114 -34.19 7.43 -15.11
C LEU A 114 -33.06 8.43 -15.28
N SER A 115 -32.26 8.25 -16.32
CA SER A 115 -31.13 9.13 -16.63
C SER A 115 -31.46 10.03 -17.80
N ASP A 116 -30.93 11.25 -17.78
CA ASP A 116 -30.91 12.07 -18.99
C ASP A 116 -30.03 11.43 -20.08
N MET A 117 -30.21 11.87 -21.33
CA MET A 117 -29.46 11.28 -22.45
C MET A 117 -27.95 11.44 -22.32
N GLN A 118 -27.49 12.50 -21.64
CA GLN A 118 -26.07 12.77 -21.40
C GLN A 118 -25.49 12.05 -20.17
N GLY A 119 -26.31 11.37 -19.35
CA GLY A 119 -25.87 10.72 -18.11
C GLY A 119 -25.35 11.71 -17.06
N ARG A 120 -25.86 12.94 -17.04
CA ARG A 120 -25.51 13.98 -16.08
C ARG A 120 -26.49 14.05 -14.91
N LEU A 121 -27.67 13.48 -15.06
CA LEU A 121 -28.70 13.46 -14.03
C LEU A 121 -29.31 12.06 -13.97
N ASP A 122 -29.23 11.45 -12.79
CA ASP A 122 -29.84 10.18 -12.46
C ASP A 122 -30.94 10.39 -11.43
N LEU A 123 -32.19 10.06 -11.79
CA LEU A 123 -33.36 10.18 -10.92
C LEU A 123 -33.90 8.79 -10.55
N ALA A 124 -33.73 8.41 -9.28
CA ALA A 124 -34.30 7.19 -8.72
C ALA A 124 -35.63 7.51 -8.03
N PHE A 125 -36.70 6.82 -8.42
CA PHE A 125 -37.99 6.88 -7.73
C PHE A 125 -38.05 5.80 -6.65
N CYS A 126 -37.98 6.21 -5.40
CA CYS A 126 -37.75 5.32 -4.28
C CYS A 126 -39.00 5.14 -3.42
N LEU A 127 -39.09 3.98 -2.77
CA LEU A 127 -40.04 3.72 -1.70
C LEU A 127 -39.32 3.79 -0.36
N LYS A 128 -40.06 4.04 0.73
CA LYS A 128 -39.48 4.20 2.06
C LYS A 128 -40.10 3.22 3.07
N CYS A 129 -39.22 2.61 3.88
CA CYS A 129 -39.57 2.05 5.18
C CYS A 129 -38.99 2.95 6.26
N ASP A 130 -39.82 3.42 7.20
CA ASP A 130 -39.40 4.30 8.29
C ASP A 130 -38.60 3.57 9.38
N ARG A 131 -38.62 2.23 9.38
CA ARG A 131 -37.90 1.39 10.35
C ARG A 131 -36.58 0.89 9.75
N TRP A 132 -35.60 0.71 10.63
CA TRP A 132 -34.42 -0.08 10.28
C TRP A 132 -34.84 -1.53 10.07
N ILE A 133 -34.25 -2.18 9.06
CA ILE A 133 -34.69 -3.50 8.64
C ILE A 133 -33.97 -4.61 9.40
N SER A 134 -34.69 -5.71 9.67
CA SER A 134 -34.20 -6.89 10.38
C SER A 134 -32.93 -7.48 9.76
N GLN A 135 -32.82 -7.52 8.43
CA GLN A 135 -31.64 -8.00 7.72
C GLN A 135 -30.36 -7.21 8.03
N ALA A 136 -30.49 -5.94 8.45
CA ALA A 136 -29.38 -5.05 8.78
C ALA A 136 -29.23 -4.81 10.30
N GLU A 137 -30.02 -5.47 11.15
CA GLU A 137 -29.86 -5.40 12.61
C GLU A 137 -28.48 -5.85 13.10
N PRO A 138 -27.84 -6.90 12.53
CA PRO A 138 -26.48 -7.28 12.92
C PRO A 138 -25.46 -6.13 12.79
N TRP A 139 -25.69 -5.19 11.86
CA TRP A 139 -24.86 -4.00 11.74
C TRP A 139 -25.00 -3.07 12.94
N VAL A 140 -26.17 -2.96 13.56
CA VAL A 140 -26.38 -2.05 14.70
C VAL A 140 -25.59 -2.53 15.92
N ILE A 141 -25.65 -3.83 16.20
CA ILE A 141 -25.11 -4.43 17.44
C ILE A 141 -23.66 -4.93 17.33
N ARG A 142 -23.03 -4.90 16.15
CA ARG A 142 -21.66 -5.42 15.99
C ARG A 142 -20.64 -4.60 16.79
N ALA A 143 -19.64 -5.29 17.32
CA ALA A 143 -18.54 -4.69 18.07
C ALA A 143 -17.65 -3.82 17.16
N ARG A 144 -17.25 -2.65 17.65
CA ARG A 144 -16.44 -1.66 16.93
C ARG A 144 -15.44 -1.00 17.87
N THR A 145 -14.32 -0.53 17.32
CA THR A 145 -13.27 0.15 18.09
C THR A 145 -13.63 1.62 18.37
N ALA A 146 -14.10 2.36 17.36
CA ALA A 146 -14.41 3.79 17.54
C ALA A 146 -15.35 4.39 16.48
N TRP A 147 -15.19 4.03 15.21
CA TRP A 147 -16.01 4.54 14.11
C TRP A 147 -17.00 3.47 13.61
N PRO A 148 -18.24 3.83 13.24
CA PRO A 148 -18.85 5.15 13.36
C PRO A 148 -19.30 5.48 14.81
N PRO A 149 -19.38 6.78 15.16
CA PRO A 149 -19.92 7.23 16.44
C PRO A 149 -21.36 6.79 16.71
N SER A 150 -21.72 6.58 17.97
CA SER A 150 -23.04 6.07 18.38
C SER A 150 -24.23 6.95 17.99
N ASP A 151 -24.02 8.28 17.94
CA ASP A 151 -25.02 9.24 17.47
C ASP A 151 -25.27 9.11 15.97
N ILE A 152 -24.23 8.82 15.18
CA ILE A 152 -24.36 8.52 13.75
C ILE A 152 -25.11 7.20 13.54
N ILE A 153 -24.82 6.17 14.33
CA ILE A 153 -25.57 4.90 14.29
C ILE A 153 -27.06 5.16 14.59
N SER A 154 -27.37 5.89 15.66
CA SER A 154 -28.74 6.23 16.05
C SER A 154 -29.46 7.05 14.97
N LYS A 155 -28.76 8.00 14.34
CA LYS A 155 -29.28 8.79 13.23
C LYS A 155 -29.61 7.93 12.02
N ILE A 156 -28.73 6.99 11.68
CA ILE A 156 -28.93 6.03 10.58
C ILE A 156 -30.15 5.16 10.84
N THR A 157 -30.23 4.52 12.01
CA THR A 157 -31.34 3.60 12.33
C THR A 157 -32.68 4.31 12.47
N SER A 158 -32.70 5.54 12.98
CA SER A 158 -33.93 6.36 13.10
C SER A 158 -34.52 6.80 11.75
N TYR A 159 -33.71 6.81 10.68
CA TYR A 159 -34.19 7.23 9.36
C TYR A 159 -34.94 6.11 8.62
N GLY A 160 -34.55 4.85 8.87
CA GLY A 160 -35.00 3.67 8.15
C GLY A 160 -34.21 3.43 6.85
N VAL A 161 -34.85 2.82 5.85
CA VAL A 161 -34.22 2.44 4.57
C VAL A 161 -35.07 2.83 3.37
N LEU A 162 -34.43 2.88 2.20
CA LEU A 162 -35.09 3.12 0.92
C LEU A 162 -35.10 1.85 0.07
N PHE A 163 -36.01 1.79 -0.90
CA PHE A 163 -36.07 0.72 -1.91
C PHE A 163 -36.03 1.34 -3.30
N VAL A 164 -35.20 0.78 -4.17
CA VAL A 164 -35.04 1.24 -5.56
C VAL A 164 -35.45 0.13 -6.54
N PRO A 165 -36.05 0.49 -7.69
CA PRO A 165 -36.70 -0.47 -8.58
C PRO A 165 -35.69 -1.17 -9.50
N ILE A 166 -34.94 -2.11 -8.95
CA ILE A 166 -34.00 -2.95 -9.68
C ILE A 166 -33.90 -4.32 -9.01
N GLY A 167 -34.01 -5.37 -9.81
CA GLY A 167 -33.76 -6.74 -9.39
C GLY A 167 -32.37 -7.24 -9.74
N ILE A 168 -32.13 -8.48 -9.37
CA ILE A 168 -30.88 -9.20 -9.62
C ILE A 168 -30.92 -9.71 -11.05
N LYS A 169 -29.94 -9.27 -11.84
CA LYS A 169 -29.83 -9.63 -13.25
C LYS A 169 -29.78 -11.16 -13.43
N GLY A 170 -30.69 -11.70 -14.24
CA GLY A 170 -30.79 -13.12 -14.54
C GLY A 170 -31.50 -13.95 -13.46
N SER A 171 -32.05 -13.33 -12.42
CA SER A 171 -32.91 -14.02 -11.46
C SER A 171 -34.31 -14.26 -12.05
N ILE A 172 -35.01 -15.30 -11.56
CA ILE A 172 -36.38 -15.64 -11.99
C ILE A 172 -37.34 -14.48 -11.73
N ASN A 173 -37.10 -13.73 -10.65
CA ASN A 173 -37.96 -12.66 -10.17
C ASN A 173 -37.36 -11.27 -10.45
N GLU A 174 -36.46 -11.12 -11.43
CA GLU A 174 -35.72 -9.87 -11.70
C GLU A 174 -36.64 -8.64 -11.78
N ASN A 175 -37.81 -8.79 -12.41
CA ASN A 175 -38.77 -7.71 -12.60
C ASN A 175 -39.63 -7.41 -11.36
N LEU A 176 -39.67 -8.32 -10.38
CA LEU A 176 -40.44 -8.21 -9.14
C LEU A 176 -39.59 -7.81 -7.93
N GLU A 177 -38.28 -7.91 -8.08
CA GLU A 177 -37.33 -7.60 -7.03
C GLU A 177 -37.06 -6.10 -6.92
N TRP A 178 -36.88 -5.68 -5.67
CA TRP A 178 -36.51 -4.33 -5.26
C TRP A 178 -35.22 -4.40 -4.45
N ARG A 179 -34.25 -3.55 -4.79
CA ARG A 179 -33.01 -3.45 -4.04
C ARG A 179 -33.19 -2.51 -2.85
N ILE A 180 -32.77 -2.97 -1.68
CA ILE A 180 -32.66 -2.15 -0.47
C ILE A 180 -31.49 -1.16 -0.69
N SER A 181 -31.78 0.13 -0.54
CA SER A 181 -30.81 1.21 -0.68
C SER A 181 -30.52 1.85 0.66
N PHE A 182 -29.23 1.91 0.99
CA PHE A 182 -28.68 2.55 2.18
C PHE A 182 -28.08 3.93 1.87
N SER A 183 -28.39 4.54 0.72
CA SER A 183 -27.70 5.76 0.27
C SER A 183 -27.78 6.94 1.25
N ILE A 184 -28.86 7.04 2.05
CA ILE A 184 -28.95 8.05 3.12
C ILE A 184 -28.06 7.69 4.31
N ALA A 185 -28.01 6.41 4.68
CA ALA A 185 -27.13 5.93 5.75
C ALA A 185 -25.65 6.08 5.36
N GLU A 186 -25.30 5.72 4.12
CA GLU A 186 -23.97 5.93 3.53
C GLU A 186 -23.57 7.40 3.59
N LYS A 187 -24.48 8.32 3.24
CA LYS A 187 -24.23 9.75 3.32
C LYS A 187 -23.89 10.20 4.75
N PHE A 188 -24.62 9.72 5.75
CA PHE A 188 -24.29 10.01 7.16
C PHE A 188 -22.93 9.44 7.57
N LEU A 189 -22.57 8.25 7.08
CA LEU A 189 -21.23 7.68 7.32
C LEU A 189 -20.13 8.53 6.67
N VAL A 190 -20.29 8.92 5.41
CA VAL A 190 -19.30 9.77 4.72
C VAL A 190 -19.13 11.11 5.43
N TYR A 191 -20.22 11.72 5.91
CA TYR A 191 -20.16 12.96 6.70
C TYR A 191 -19.52 12.80 8.07
N SER A 192 -19.42 11.56 8.58
CA SER A 192 -18.74 11.27 9.84
C SER A 192 -17.25 10.94 9.67
N PHE A 193 -16.72 10.92 8.44
CA PHE A 193 -15.30 10.73 8.21
C PHE A 193 -14.48 11.90 8.75
N SER A 194 -13.30 11.60 9.28
CA SER A 194 -12.26 12.59 9.51
C SER A 194 -11.78 13.20 8.19
N HIS A 195 -11.12 14.36 8.25
CA HIS A 195 -10.53 14.98 7.06
C HIS A 195 -9.56 14.05 6.31
N VAL A 196 -8.80 13.24 7.04
CA VAL A 196 -7.82 12.30 6.46
C VAL A 196 -8.53 11.10 5.81
N GLN A 197 -9.59 10.57 6.42
CA GLN A 197 -10.42 9.52 5.82
C GLN A 197 -11.09 10.01 4.54
N LEU A 198 -11.67 11.22 4.55
CA LEU A 198 -12.31 11.80 3.38
C LEU A 198 -11.30 12.07 2.25
N LEU A 199 -10.11 12.59 2.59
CA LEU A 199 -9.03 12.78 1.62
C LEU A 199 -8.58 11.45 1.02
N CYS A 200 -8.40 10.42 1.85
CA CYS A 200 -8.04 9.08 1.39
C CYS A 200 -9.13 8.50 0.46
N TYR A 201 -10.41 8.71 0.78
CA TYR A 201 -11.51 8.31 -0.10
C TYR A 201 -11.47 9.05 -1.44
N ALA A 202 -11.21 10.36 -1.44
CA ALA A 202 -11.04 11.14 -2.66
C ALA A 202 -9.86 10.62 -3.50
N MET A 203 -8.72 10.33 -2.88
CA MET A 203 -7.55 9.74 -3.55
C MET A 203 -7.88 8.39 -4.18
N LEU A 204 -8.66 7.53 -3.51
CA LEU A 204 -9.11 6.25 -4.08
C LEU A 204 -10.01 6.44 -5.30
N LYS A 205 -10.88 7.46 -5.32
CA LYS A 205 -11.70 7.77 -6.50
C LYS A 205 -10.86 8.27 -7.66
N VAL A 206 -9.84 9.08 -7.41
CA VAL A 206 -8.88 9.51 -8.44
C VAL A 206 -8.09 8.30 -8.94
N PHE A 207 -7.62 7.43 -8.05
CA PHE A 207 -6.94 6.18 -8.41
C PHE A 207 -7.82 5.29 -9.30
N LEU A 208 -9.10 5.13 -8.99
CA LEU A 208 -10.05 4.42 -9.85
C LEU A 208 -10.14 5.06 -11.24
N LYS A 209 -10.44 6.35 -11.30
CA LYS A 209 -10.76 7.05 -12.55
C LYS A 209 -9.55 7.22 -13.47
N GLU A 210 -8.40 7.57 -12.89
CA GLU A 210 -7.22 7.97 -13.66
C GLU A 210 -6.19 6.87 -13.84
N ILE A 211 -6.24 5.80 -13.03
CA ILE A 211 -5.26 4.71 -13.12
C ILE A 211 -5.96 3.41 -13.51
N ILE A 212 -6.97 2.98 -12.74
CA ILE A 212 -7.65 1.69 -13.00
C ILE A 212 -8.49 1.75 -14.29
N GLU A 213 -9.36 2.74 -14.45
CA GLU A 213 -10.27 2.85 -15.61
C GLU A 213 -9.54 3.21 -16.91
N LYS A 214 -8.32 3.78 -16.84
CA LYS A 214 -7.46 4.01 -18.01
C LYS A 214 -6.74 2.73 -18.47
N HIS A 215 -6.65 1.71 -17.63
CA HIS A 215 -6.05 0.43 -18.00
C HIS A 215 -7.09 -0.45 -18.70
N GLU A 216 -6.86 -0.81 -19.96
CA GLU A 216 -7.83 -1.53 -20.80
C GLU A 216 -8.36 -2.81 -20.15
N ASP A 217 -7.46 -3.60 -19.54
CA ASP A 217 -7.81 -4.86 -18.88
C ASP A 217 -8.63 -4.70 -17.58
N LEU A 218 -8.64 -3.51 -16.98
CA LEU A 218 -9.28 -3.27 -15.69
C LEU A 218 -10.56 -2.43 -15.79
N LYS A 219 -10.76 -1.79 -16.95
CA LYS A 219 -11.85 -0.86 -17.17
C LYS A 219 -13.21 -1.54 -16.95
N GLY A 220 -14.03 -0.92 -16.09
CA GLY A 220 -15.37 -1.40 -15.77
C GLY A 220 -15.45 -2.55 -14.76
N LEU A 221 -14.33 -3.07 -14.27
CA LEU A 221 -14.32 -4.14 -13.26
C LEU A 221 -14.57 -3.64 -11.84
N LEU A 222 -14.22 -2.38 -11.57
CA LEU A 222 -14.50 -1.71 -10.30
C LEU A 222 -15.41 -0.51 -10.50
N CYS A 223 -16.15 -0.15 -9.46
CA CYS A 223 -16.91 1.08 -9.40
C CYS A 223 -16.65 1.81 -8.07
N SER A 224 -17.06 3.08 -8.02
CA SER A 224 -16.88 3.95 -6.85
C SER A 224 -17.60 3.43 -5.59
N TYR A 225 -18.67 2.63 -5.75
CA TYR A 225 -19.41 2.03 -4.65
C TYR A 225 -18.59 0.97 -3.89
N PHE A 226 -17.77 0.18 -4.61
CA PHE A 226 -16.87 -0.79 -3.98
C PHE A 226 -15.82 -0.11 -3.12
N LEU A 227 -15.24 0.99 -3.62
CA LEU A 227 -14.24 1.77 -2.86
C LEU A 227 -14.85 2.47 -1.65
N LYS A 228 -16.10 2.93 -1.76
CA LYS A 228 -16.84 3.49 -0.62
C LYS A 228 -17.07 2.44 0.46
N THR A 229 -17.54 1.26 0.06
CA THR A 229 -17.76 0.12 0.97
C THR A 229 -16.46 -0.29 1.66
N LEU A 230 -15.36 -0.35 0.92
CA LEU A 230 -14.03 -0.64 1.45
C LEU A 230 -13.55 0.43 2.45
N MET A 231 -13.78 1.72 2.15
CA MET A 231 -13.47 2.80 3.08
C MET A 231 -14.24 2.69 4.40
N PHE A 232 -15.51 2.27 4.37
CA PHE A 232 -16.28 2.04 5.59
C PHE A 232 -15.69 0.90 6.43
N TRP A 233 -15.36 -0.23 5.82
CA TRP A 233 -14.73 -1.36 6.54
C TRP A 233 -13.39 -0.97 7.16
N ILE A 234 -12.50 -0.33 6.41
CA ILE A 234 -11.18 0.04 6.93
C ILE A 234 -11.31 1.11 8.02
N SER A 235 -12.21 2.07 7.86
CA SER A 235 -12.45 3.09 8.89
C SER A 235 -12.97 2.49 10.19
N GLU A 236 -13.78 1.43 10.12
CA GLU A 236 -14.27 0.70 11.31
C GLU A 236 -13.21 -0.19 11.95
N GLU A 237 -12.37 -0.86 11.16
CA GLU A 237 -11.45 -1.88 11.64
C GLU A 237 -10.08 -1.33 12.08
N THR A 238 -9.75 -0.09 11.73
CA THR A 238 -8.45 0.53 12.05
C THR A 238 -8.52 1.42 13.29
N ASP A 239 -7.39 1.55 13.99
CA ASP A 239 -7.27 2.50 15.10
C ASP A 239 -7.44 3.94 14.56
N PRO A 240 -8.35 4.77 15.11
CA PRO A 240 -8.53 6.16 14.71
C PRO A 240 -7.23 6.97 14.63
N ASN A 241 -6.25 6.65 15.49
CA ASN A 241 -4.97 7.31 15.55
C ASN A 241 -4.14 7.16 14.27
N ILE A 242 -4.42 6.21 13.39
CA ILE A 242 -3.68 6.09 12.13
C ILE A 242 -4.08 7.19 11.15
N TRP A 243 -5.31 7.73 11.23
CA TRP A 243 -5.87 8.70 10.30
C TRP A 243 -5.36 10.12 10.57
N ARG A 244 -4.05 10.30 10.46
CA ARG A 244 -3.33 11.58 10.57
C ARG A 244 -2.80 12.02 9.21
N PRO A 245 -2.63 13.33 8.96
CA PRO A 245 -2.09 13.83 7.69
C PRO A 245 -0.76 13.17 7.30
N ASP A 246 0.14 12.97 8.26
CA ASP A 246 1.45 12.34 8.04
C ASP A 246 1.35 10.87 7.56
N ASN A 247 0.22 10.22 7.84
CA ASN A 247 -0.06 8.83 7.50
C ASN A 247 -0.93 8.68 6.25
N ILE A 248 -1.23 9.75 5.51
CA ILE A 248 -2.15 9.66 4.36
C ILE A 248 -1.73 8.61 3.32
N ILE A 249 -0.43 8.51 3.03
CA ILE A 249 0.11 7.52 2.10
C ILE A 249 0.00 6.08 2.66
N PRO A 250 0.45 5.79 3.90
CA PRO A 250 0.17 4.52 4.55
C PRO A 250 -1.31 4.14 4.56
N CYS A 251 -2.22 5.07 4.88
CA CYS A 251 -3.67 4.84 4.87
C CYS A 251 -4.18 4.48 3.47
N PHE A 252 -3.76 5.23 2.44
CA PHE A 252 -4.10 4.93 1.05
C PHE A 252 -3.61 3.54 0.63
N ASN A 253 -2.36 3.20 0.95
CA ASN A 253 -1.78 1.90 0.63
C ASN A 253 -2.52 0.76 1.35
N ALA A 254 -2.95 0.95 2.60
CA ALA A 254 -3.77 -0.03 3.32
C ALA A 254 -5.12 -0.26 2.60
N CYS A 255 -5.72 0.79 2.03
CA CYS A 255 -6.92 0.66 1.22
C CYS A 255 -6.68 -0.13 -0.07
N VAL A 256 -5.59 0.15 -0.79
CA VAL A 256 -5.22 -0.61 -2.00
C VAL A 256 -4.89 -2.07 -1.65
N GLN A 257 -4.23 -2.31 -0.52
CA GLN A 257 -3.94 -3.66 -0.03
C GLN A 257 -5.23 -4.43 0.29
N ARG A 258 -6.19 -3.80 0.96
CA ARG A 258 -7.50 -4.39 1.22
C ARG A 258 -8.24 -4.68 -0.08
N LEU A 259 -8.18 -3.77 -1.05
CA LEU A 259 -8.81 -3.95 -2.35
C LEU A 259 -8.21 -5.16 -3.07
N LEU A 260 -6.89 -5.28 -3.07
CA LEU A 260 -6.16 -6.43 -3.60
C LEU A 260 -6.58 -7.74 -2.93
N TYR A 261 -6.74 -7.74 -1.61
CA TYR A 261 -7.28 -8.89 -0.89
C TYR A 261 -8.71 -9.24 -1.37
N CYS A 262 -9.61 -8.25 -1.40
CA CYS A 262 -10.99 -8.44 -1.84
C CYS A 262 -11.05 -9.00 -3.27
N VAL A 263 -10.24 -8.47 -4.18
CA VAL A 263 -10.10 -8.92 -5.58
C VAL A 263 -9.60 -10.36 -5.65
N ARG A 264 -8.52 -10.67 -4.94
CA ARG A 264 -7.88 -12.00 -4.96
C ARG A 264 -8.80 -13.10 -4.46
N TYR A 265 -9.60 -12.81 -3.44
CA TYR A 265 -10.50 -13.78 -2.82
C TYR A 265 -11.95 -13.66 -3.30
N SER A 266 -12.23 -12.73 -4.23
CA SER A 266 -13.58 -12.43 -4.73
C SER A 266 -14.58 -12.10 -3.60
N ILE A 267 -14.13 -11.43 -2.54
CA ILE A 267 -14.93 -11.13 -1.34
C ILE A 267 -14.87 -9.64 -1.02
N LEU A 268 -16.02 -8.97 -1.13
CA LEU A 268 -16.27 -7.66 -0.56
C LEU A 268 -17.68 -7.64 0.05
N SER A 269 -17.77 -7.88 1.35
CA SER A 269 -19.05 -7.86 2.06
C SER A 269 -19.69 -6.47 2.02
N HIS A 270 -20.99 -6.40 1.75
CA HIS A 270 -21.76 -5.18 1.88
C HIS A 270 -21.72 -4.67 3.32
N TYR A 271 -21.51 -3.37 3.51
CA TYR A 271 -21.20 -2.82 4.83
C TYR A 271 -22.32 -3.03 5.87
N PHE A 272 -23.58 -2.84 5.46
CA PHE A 272 -24.76 -2.98 6.33
C PHE A 272 -25.33 -4.40 6.41
N ILE A 273 -25.07 -5.24 5.40
CA ILE A 273 -25.62 -6.60 5.29
C ILE A 273 -24.46 -7.52 4.87
N PRO A 274 -23.57 -7.92 5.79
CA PRO A 274 -22.32 -8.58 5.44
C PRO A 274 -22.45 -9.93 4.72
N THR A 275 -23.63 -10.55 4.80
CA THR A 275 -23.98 -11.77 4.06
C THR A 275 -24.13 -11.54 2.56
N ASN A 276 -24.30 -10.28 2.11
CA ASN A 276 -24.27 -9.93 0.70
C ASN A 276 -22.82 -9.66 0.24
N ASN A 277 -22.27 -10.52 -0.63
CA ASN A 277 -20.95 -10.31 -1.21
C ASN A 277 -21.05 -9.51 -2.53
N LEU A 278 -20.53 -8.29 -2.53
CA LEU A 278 -20.54 -7.38 -3.69
C LEU A 278 -19.66 -7.85 -4.85
N PHE A 279 -18.69 -8.74 -4.60
CA PHE A 279 -17.81 -9.28 -5.65
C PHE A 279 -18.30 -10.63 -6.19
N CYS A 280 -19.45 -11.12 -5.73
CA CYS A 280 -20.07 -12.33 -6.25
C CYS A 280 -20.38 -12.11 -7.75
N SER A 281 -19.68 -12.85 -8.62
CA SER A 281 -19.62 -12.75 -10.12
C SER A 281 -18.58 -11.82 -10.76
N VAL A 282 -17.94 -10.91 -10.02
CA VAL A 282 -17.18 -9.80 -10.66
C VAL A 282 -15.71 -10.17 -10.95
N ILE A 283 -15.05 -10.96 -10.10
CA ILE A 283 -13.57 -10.99 -10.15
C ILE A 283 -12.98 -12.30 -9.61
N ASN A 284 -12.87 -13.33 -10.45
CA ASN A 284 -11.70 -14.22 -10.35
C ASN A 284 -10.90 -14.08 -11.64
N ASN A 285 -10.23 -12.94 -11.74
CA ASN A 285 -9.41 -12.59 -12.89
C ASN A 285 -7.98 -12.45 -12.40
N GLU A 286 -7.17 -13.49 -12.64
CA GLU A 286 -5.75 -13.51 -12.28
C GLU A 286 -5.00 -12.32 -12.89
N LYS A 287 -5.42 -11.86 -14.09
CA LYS A 287 -4.86 -10.68 -14.74
C LYS A 287 -5.15 -9.42 -13.93
N PHE A 288 -6.38 -9.24 -13.45
CA PHE A 288 -6.72 -8.11 -12.58
C PHE A 288 -5.91 -8.15 -11.28
N THR A 289 -5.85 -9.31 -10.62
CA THR A 289 -5.05 -9.48 -9.40
C THR A 289 -3.58 -9.11 -9.64
N THR A 290 -2.99 -9.55 -10.75
CA THR A 290 -1.60 -9.29 -11.10
C THR A 290 -1.33 -7.81 -11.36
N ILE A 291 -2.18 -7.13 -12.14
CA ILE A 291 -2.01 -5.71 -12.43
C ILE A 291 -2.20 -4.88 -11.14
N LEU A 292 -3.24 -5.18 -10.35
CA LEU A 292 -3.49 -4.48 -9.10
C LEU A 292 -2.37 -4.71 -8.08
N HIS A 293 -1.78 -5.90 -8.05
CA HIS A 293 -0.59 -6.20 -7.25
C HIS A 293 0.60 -5.34 -7.68
N GLY A 294 0.88 -5.23 -8.98
CA GLY A 294 1.95 -4.36 -9.48
C GLY A 294 1.73 -2.88 -9.12
N LEU A 295 0.48 -2.39 -9.19
CA LEU A 295 0.14 -1.03 -8.75
C LEU A 295 0.35 -0.86 -7.24
N TYR A 296 -0.01 -1.85 -6.44
CA TYR A 296 0.21 -1.87 -4.99
C TYR A 296 1.71 -1.88 -4.62
N GLU A 297 2.52 -2.73 -5.27
CA GLU A 297 3.97 -2.80 -5.04
C GLU A 297 4.69 -1.49 -5.41
N ASN A 298 4.19 -0.80 -6.44
CA ASN A 298 4.66 0.54 -6.77
C ASN A 298 4.31 1.60 -5.71
N GLY A 299 3.37 1.33 -4.79
CA GLY A 299 2.98 2.27 -3.73
C GLY A 299 2.69 3.67 -4.28
N ILE A 300 3.33 4.70 -3.71
CA ILE A 300 3.15 6.09 -4.17
C ILE A 300 3.63 6.32 -5.62
N TYR A 301 4.50 5.46 -6.15
CA TYR A 301 5.01 5.63 -7.52
C TYR A 301 3.95 5.39 -8.59
N CYS A 302 2.87 4.66 -8.27
CA CYS A 302 1.75 4.52 -9.20
C CYS A 302 1.04 5.86 -9.48
N PHE A 303 1.24 6.89 -8.65
CA PHE A 303 0.66 8.22 -8.88
C PHE A 303 1.24 8.91 -10.12
N ALA A 304 2.37 8.44 -10.65
CA ALA A 304 2.92 8.94 -11.91
C ALA A 304 1.94 8.74 -13.08
N TYR A 305 1.13 7.68 -13.02
CA TYR A 305 0.11 7.35 -14.02
C TYR A 305 -1.16 8.21 -13.92
N SER A 306 -1.36 8.92 -12.80
CA SER A 306 -2.46 9.87 -12.60
C SER A 306 -1.99 11.28 -12.96
N ASP A 307 -2.84 12.06 -13.63
CA ASP A 307 -2.53 13.46 -13.93
C ASP A 307 -2.74 14.34 -12.68
N THR A 308 -3.71 13.98 -11.84
CA THR A 308 -4.02 14.70 -10.59
C THR A 308 -3.01 14.42 -9.47
N LEU A 309 -2.56 13.17 -9.31
CA LEU A 309 -1.70 12.77 -8.17
C LEU A 309 -0.19 12.89 -8.45
N ARG A 310 0.22 13.05 -9.72
CA ARG A 310 1.65 13.11 -10.11
C ARG A 310 2.41 14.24 -9.43
N ASP A 311 1.80 15.42 -9.30
CA ASP A 311 2.47 16.56 -8.66
C ASP A 311 2.60 16.38 -7.14
N TYR A 312 1.61 15.73 -6.51
CA TYR A 312 1.73 15.33 -5.11
C TYR A 312 2.90 14.35 -4.90
N GLN A 313 3.04 13.35 -5.78
CA GLN A 313 4.19 12.44 -5.75
C GLN A 313 5.53 13.18 -5.88
N ARG A 314 5.63 14.15 -6.80
CA ARG A 314 6.85 14.97 -7.00
C ARG A 314 7.18 15.78 -5.75
N GLN A 315 6.19 16.42 -5.12
CA GLN A 315 6.40 17.18 -3.89
C GLN A 315 6.80 16.27 -2.73
N TYR A 316 6.11 15.13 -2.57
CA TYR A 316 6.45 14.12 -1.57
C TYR A 316 7.88 13.60 -1.76
N TYR A 317 8.29 13.35 -3.01
CA TYR A 317 9.66 12.97 -3.35
C TYR A 317 10.66 14.07 -3.00
N ASN A 318 10.43 15.32 -3.39
CA ASN A 318 11.33 16.43 -3.06
C ASN A 318 11.47 16.65 -1.55
N LEU A 319 10.39 16.48 -0.79
CA LEU A 319 10.40 16.54 0.68
C LEU A 319 11.22 15.40 1.28
N THR A 320 10.98 14.17 0.82
CA THR A 320 11.74 12.99 1.28
C THR A 320 13.19 13.02 0.83
N GLU A 321 13.52 13.53 -0.35
CA GLU A 321 14.88 13.75 -0.82
C GLU A 321 15.57 14.86 -0.02
N SER A 322 14.89 15.96 0.30
CA SER A 322 15.43 17.01 1.17
C SER A 322 15.70 16.48 2.58
N LEU A 323 14.78 15.71 3.15
CA LEU A 323 14.96 15.04 4.44
C LEU A 323 16.06 13.99 4.38
N THR A 324 16.09 13.15 3.34
CA THR A 324 17.12 12.12 3.16
C THR A 324 18.48 12.76 2.92
N SER A 325 18.57 13.83 2.13
CA SER A 325 19.79 14.61 1.91
C SER A 325 20.23 15.31 3.18
N ARG A 326 19.31 15.86 3.98
CA ARG A 326 19.62 16.41 5.31
C ARG A 326 20.06 15.35 6.29
N ILE A 327 19.41 14.19 6.33
CA ILE A 327 19.80 13.09 7.21
C ILE A 327 21.12 12.52 6.73
N VAL A 328 21.36 12.31 5.44
CA VAL A 328 22.63 11.85 4.88
C VAL A 328 23.74 12.88 5.11
N LYS A 329 23.47 14.18 4.95
CA LYS A 329 24.42 15.25 5.30
C LYS A 329 24.67 15.29 6.81
N THR A 330 23.64 15.13 7.63
CA THR A 330 23.76 15.11 9.09
C THR A 330 24.54 13.87 9.52
N VAL A 331 24.17 12.67 9.07
CA VAL A 331 24.92 11.41 9.14
C VAL A 331 26.37 11.68 8.74
N ASN A 332 26.66 12.08 7.51
CA ASN A 332 28.03 12.34 7.03
C ASN A 332 28.78 13.35 7.92
N HIS A 333 28.14 14.44 8.34
CA HIS A 333 28.72 15.45 9.22
C HIS A 333 28.91 14.95 10.66
N THR A 334 28.04 14.07 11.16
CA THR A 334 28.16 13.43 12.49
C THR A 334 29.14 12.26 12.47
N PHE A 335 29.45 11.71 11.29
CA PHE A 335 30.38 10.59 11.09
C PHE A 335 31.81 11.06 10.75
N CYS A 336 31.99 12.27 10.23
CA CYS A 336 33.31 12.90 10.07
C CYS A 336 33.93 13.29 11.42
N ASP A 337 33.10 13.61 12.43
CA ASP A 337 33.54 13.98 13.78
C ASP A 337 33.26 12.84 14.78
N TYR A 338 34.16 11.86 14.85
CA TYR A 338 34.18 10.74 15.81
C TYR A 338 32.85 9.92 15.94
N PRO A 339 32.76 8.72 15.34
CA PRO A 339 31.52 7.97 15.27
C PRO A 339 31.12 7.39 16.63
N ASN A 340 29.94 7.78 17.13
CA ASN A 340 29.32 7.13 18.29
C ASN A 340 28.48 5.93 17.82
N ILE A 341 29.06 4.75 17.99
CA ILE A 341 28.53 3.43 17.58
C ILE A 341 27.11 3.16 18.11
N LYS A 342 26.76 3.70 19.29
CA LYS A 342 25.42 3.54 19.89
C LYS A 342 24.32 4.24 19.08
N LYS A 343 24.64 5.39 18.46
CA LYS A 343 23.68 6.14 17.62
C LYS A 343 23.37 5.39 16.32
N ILE A 344 24.35 4.70 15.75
CA ILE A 344 24.19 3.88 14.53
C ILE A 344 23.23 2.72 14.78
N HIS A 345 23.44 1.99 15.89
CA HIS A 345 22.60 0.83 16.24
C HIS A 345 21.14 1.24 16.49
N LEU A 346 20.94 2.37 17.19
CA LEU A 346 19.63 2.93 17.46
C LEU A 346 18.92 3.32 16.15
N LEU A 347 19.61 4.02 15.25
CA LEU A 347 19.06 4.40 13.94
C LEU A 347 18.74 3.17 13.06
N TYR A 348 19.59 2.15 13.09
CA TYR A 348 19.34 0.89 12.36
C TYR A 348 18.09 0.17 12.87
N ASN A 349 17.93 0.08 14.19
CA ASN A 349 16.79 -0.61 14.81
C ASN A 349 15.47 0.16 14.66
N LEU A 350 15.49 1.48 14.76
CA LEU A 350 14.29 2.33 14.59
C LEU A 350 13.71 2.26 13.17
N LEU A 351 14.53 1.91 12.17
CA LEU A 351 14.17 2.01 10.75
C LEU A 351 13.98 0.65 10.08
N HIS A 352 14.01 -0.45 10.85
CA HIS A 352 13.77 -1.79 10.34
C HIS A 352 12.38 -1.94 9.67
N HIS A 353 11.44 -1.06 10.01
CA HIS A 353 10.07 -1.03 9.47
C HIS A 353 9.91 -0.31 8.13
N SER A 354 10.89 0.49 7.65
CA SER A 354 10.75 1.31 6.42
C SER A 354 11.35 0.69 5.15
N ARG A 355 11.91 -0.53 5.23
CA ARG A 355 12.62 -1.24 4.14
C ARG A 355 11.79 -1.58 2.90
N SER A 356 10.46 -1.47 2.97
CA SER A 356 9.56 -1.72 1.83
C SER A 356 9.54 -0.57 0.81
N SER A 357 10.10 0.59 1.14
CA SER A 357 10.21 1.73 0.24
C SER A 357 11.61 1.84 -0.39
N LEU A 358 11.69 2.39 -1.61
CA LEU A 358 12.95 2.70 -2.29
C LEU A 358 13.85 3.61 -1.42
N SER A 359 13.25 4.61 -0.78
CA SER A 359 13.93 5.54 0.14
C SER A 359 14.45 4.84 1.39
N GLY A 360 13.67 3.95 2.01
CA GLY A 360 14.12 3.14 3.14
C GLY A 360 15.26 2.18 2.77
N SER A 361 15.22 1.63 1.55
CA SER A 361 16.30 0.78 1.01
C SER A 361 17.60 1.55 0.79
N LEU A 362 17.53 2.73 0.16
CA LEU A 362 18.69 3.63 -0.03
C LEU A 362 19.27 4.13 1.30
N PHE A 363 18.40 4.42 2.27
CA PHE A 363 18.81 4.87 3.59
C PHE A 363 19.53 3.76 4.38
N ALA A 364 18.96 2.54 4.38
CA ALA A 364 19.59 1.38 5.01
C ALA A 364 20.94 1.05 4.37
N LEU A 365 21.05 1.18 3.03
CA LEU A 365 22.30 1.02 2.29
C LEU A 365 23.36 2.03 2.76
N ASN A 366 23.00 3.31 2.86
CA ASN A 366 23.92 4.37 3.32
C ASN A 366 24.32 4.21 4.79
N LEU A 367 23.40 3.78 5.66
CA LEU A 367 23.70 3.50 7.07
C LEU A 367 24.66 2.30 7.21
N SER A 368 24.44 1.24 6.44
CA SER A 368 25.34 0.08 6.36
C SER A 368 26.75 0.47 5.89
N LYS A 369 26.84 1.38 4.91
CA LYS A 369 28.12 1.95 4.45
C LYS A 369 28.79 2.83 5.50
N ALA A 370 28.02 3.56 6.31
CA ALA A 370 28.55 4.37 7.40
C ALA A 370 29.24 3.53 8.49
N CYS A 371 28.81 2.28 8.70
CA CYS A 371 29.46 1.34 9.62
C CYS A 371 30.93 1.02 9.27
N TRP A 372 31.36 1.25 8.01
CA TRP A 372 32.75 1.02 7.58
C TRP A 372 33.74 2.05 8.15
N PHE A 373 33.26 3.22 8.57
CA PHE A 373 34.09 4.34 9.04
C PHE A 373 34.28 4.35 10.56
N VAL A 374 33.73 3.38 11.28
CA VAL A 374 33.86 3.27 12.73
C VAL A 374 35.26 2.75 13.10
N PRO A 375 36.11 3.51 13.82
CA PRO A 375 37.33 2.99 14.36
C PRO A 375 36.99 1.98 15.46
N VAL A 376 37.38 0.72 15.24
CA VAL A 376 37.43 -0.28 16.32
C VAL A 376 38.49 0.22 17.30
N SER A 377 38.07 0.58 18.50
CA SER A 377 38.95 1.23 19.48
C SER A 377 40.08 0.26 19.87
N PRO A 378 41.37 0.67 19.75
CA PRO A 378 42.50 -0.18 20.08
C PRO A 378 42.42 -0.62 21.54
N LYS A 379 42.97 -1.82 21.80
CA LYS A 379 43.10 -2.46 23.12
C LYS A 379 43.30 -1.41 24.22
N THR A 380 42.28 -1.19 25.05
CA THR A 380 42.51 -0.63 26.38
C THR A 380 43.22 -1.73 27.16
N VAL A 381 44.47 -1.42 27.51
CA VAL A 381 45.38 -2.18 28.37
C VAL A 381 44.61 -2.97 29.44
N TYR A 382 44.95 -4.26 29.54
CA TYR A 382 44.54 -5.23 30.57
C TYR A 382 43.75 -4.63 31.74
N SER A 383 42.43 -4.60 31.62
CA SER A 383 41.55 -4.50 32.80
C SER A 383 41.00 -5.90 33.08
N SER A 384 41.02 -6.27 34.35
CA SER A 384 40.88 -7.63 34.91
C SER A 384 39.50 -8.29 34.75
N GLU A 385 38.72 -7.96 33.71
CA GLU A 385 37.36 -8.49 33.52
C GLU A 385 37.14 -9.01 32.10
N ASN A 386 37.45 -10.30 31.87
CA ASN A 386 37.20 -11.03 30.61
C ASN A 386 35.77 -10.86 30.04
N LYS A 387 34.79 -10.49 30.87
CA LYS A 387 33.41 -10.21 30.45
C LYS A 387 33.29 -8.94 29.60
N HIS A 388 33.96 -7.85 29.98
CA HIS A 388 33.89 -6.57 29.26
C HIS A 388 34.49 -6.68 27.86
N GLU A 389 35.62 -7.39 27.74
CA GLU A 389 36.27 -7.66 26.45
C GLU A 389 35.41 -8.53 25.54
N TYR A 390 34.75 -9.57 26.09
CA TYR A 390 33.82 -10.40 25.35
C TYR A 390 32.57 -9.64 24.87
N PHE A 391 32.00 -8.77 25.72
CA PHE A 391 30.87 -7.92 25.32
C PHE A 391 31.28 -6.93 24.23
N LYS A 392 32.48 -6.33 24.33
CA LYS A 392 33.01 -5.43 23.30
C LYS A 392 33.26 -6.17 21.98
N TYR A 393 33.86 -7.35 22.03
CA TYR A 393 34.04 -8.22 20.86
C TYR A 393 32.71 -8.54 20.16
N LYS A 394 31.70 -8.99 20.92
CA LYS A 394 30.36 -9.26 20.39
C LYS A 394 29.70 -8.02 19.81
N TYR A 395 29.89 -6.88 20.46
CA TYR A 395 29.34 -5.60 20.03
C TYR A 395 29.95 -5.19 18.68
N ASP A 396 31.28 -5.11 18.59
CA ASP A 396 31.99 -4.73 17.36
C ASP A 396 31.70 -5.73 16.21
N LEU A 397 31.63 -7.03 16.52
CA LEU A 397 31.23 -8.06 15.56
C LEU A 397 29.80 -7.82 15.04
N SER A 398 28.84 -7.56 15.94
CA SER A 398 27.44 -7.30 15.55
C SER A 398 27.31 -6.07 14.63
N HIS A 399 28.17 -5.08 14.79
CA HIS A 399 28.23 -3.90 13.92
C HIS A 399 28.79 -4.21 12.54
N LEU A 400 29.87 -4.97 12.47
CA LEU A 400 30.43 -5.39 11.18
C LEU A 400 29.47 -6.29 10.39
N LEU A 401 28.67 -7.09 11.09
CA LEU A 401 27.61 -7.91 10.46
C LEU A 401 26.54 -7.05 9.78
N ILE A 402 26.22 -5.87 10.31
CA ILE A 402 25.29 -4.92 9.65
C ILE A 402 25.84 -4.50 8.28
N GLY A 403 27.15 -4.27 8.20
CA GLY A 403 27.87 -3.88 6.98
C GLY A 403 27.83 -4.94 5.85
N LEU A 404 27.47 -6.19 6.14
CA LEU A 404 27.38 -7.27 5.15
C LEU A 404 26.13 -7.17 4.25
N HIS A 405 25.20 -6.27 4.57
CA HIS A 405 23.97 -6.10 3.82
C HIS A 405 24.12 -5.18 2.61
N SER A 406 25.15 -4.33 2.55
CA SER A 406 25.30 -3.31 1.50
C SER A 406 26.11 -3.70 0.28
N ASP A 407 26.97 -4.73 0.37
CA ASP A 407 27.87 -5.11 -0.72
C ASP A 407 28.20 -6.62 -0.68
N ALA A 408 28.67 -7.18 -1.79
CA ALA A 408 29.01 -8.60 -1.91
C ALA A 408 30.40 -8.97 -1.36
N VAL A 409 31.29 -8.01 -1.18
CA VAL A 409 32.73 -8.24 -0.97
C VAL A 409 33.32 -7.35 0.13
N ALA A 410 33.23 -6.02 0.03
CA ALA A 410 33.89 -5.06 0.91
C ALA A 410 33.53 -5.24 2.40
N GLY A 411 32.24 -5.42 2.72
CA GLY A 411 31.80 -5.71 4.09
C GLY A 411 32.38 -7.02 4.64
N TRP A 412 32.50 -8.05 3.80
CA TRP A 412 33.11 -9.33 4.18
C TRP A 412 34.62 -9.20 4.41
N LEU A 413 35.32 -8.38 3.61
CA LEU A 413 36.75 -8.14 3.81
C LEU A 413 37.05 -7.32 5.06
N LEU A 414 36.17 -6.40 5.46
CA LEU A 414 36.24 -5.75 6.78
C LEU A 414 36.06 -6.75 7.91
N LEU A 415 35.11 -7.68 7.78
CA LEU A 415 34.92 -8.75 8.76
C LEU A 415 36.13 -9.69 8.83
N ALA A 416 36.73 -10.04 7.69
CA ALA A 416 37.98 -10.80 7.66
C ALA A 416 39.12 -10.05 8.37
N SER A 417 39.23 -8.74 8.14
CA SER A 417 40.21 -7.88 8.82
C SER A 417 39.99 -7.85 10.34
N PHE A 418 38.75 -7.87 10.80
CA PHE A 418 38.41 -7.98 12.21
C PHE A 418 38.83 -9.32 12.81
N PHE A 419 38.62 -10.43 12.10
CA PHE A 419 39.10 -11.74 12.55
C PHE A 419 40.62 -11.81 12.56
N TYR A 420 41.29 -11.23 11.57
CA TYR A 420 42.74 -11.09 11.53
C TYR A 420 43.26 -10.30 12.74
N PHE A 421 42.65 -9.14 13.05
CA PHE A 421 42.99 -8.32 14.21
C PHE A 421 42.88 -9.09 15.54
N HIS A 422 41.87 -9.96 15.66
CA HIS A 422 41.69 -10.85 16.81
C HIS A 422 42.51 -12.15 16.74
N LYS A 423 43.44 -12.27 15.79
CA LYS A 423 44.30 -13.44 15.55
C LYS A 423 43.53 -14.73 15.23
N ASN A 424 42.29 -14.63 14.75
CA ASN A 424 41.53 -15.76 14.22
C ASN A 424 41.76 -15.89 12.72
N TYR A 425 42.95 -16.36 12.35
CA TYR A 425 43.41 -16.44 10.97
C TYR A 425 42.58 -17.42 10.11
N PHE A 426 42.10 -18.52 10.71
CA PHE A 426 41.22 -19.47 10.00
C PHE A 426 39.86 -18.85 9.65
N ALA A 427 39.22 -18.12 10.58
CA ALA A 427 37.97 -17.42 10.28
C ALA A 427 38.17 -16.30 9.25
N SER A 428 39.28 -15.56 9.35
CA SER A 428 39.67 -14.55 8.35
C SER A 428 39.77 -15.16 6.96
N LEU A 429 40.53 -16.27 6.80
CA LEU A 429 40.66 -16.99 5.53
C LEU A 429 39.33 -17.54 5.00
N SER A 430 38.48 -18.09 5.87
CA SER A 430 37.16 -18.60 5.50
C SER A 430 36.27 -17.50 4.91
N VAL A 431 36.20 -16.36 5.59
CA VAL A 431 35.41 -15.20 5.14
C VAL A 431 36.00 -14.59 3.85
N MET A 432 37.32 -14.49 3.74
CA MET A 432 37.96 -14.00 2.50
C MET A 432 37.68 -14.92 1.33
N ASN A 433 37.74 -16.24 1.50
CA ASN A 433 37.41 -17.18 0.42
C ASN A 433 35.96 -17.03 -0.04
N TYR A 434 35.02 -16.83 0.89
CA TYR A 434 33.63 -16.52 0.54
C TYR A 434 33.52 -15.21 -0.25
N ALA A 435 34.20 -14.14 0.19
CA ALA A 435 34.18 -12.84 -0.49
C ALA A 435 34.81 -12.91 -1.90
N LEU A 436 35.92 -13.63 -2.04
CA LEU A 436 36.64 -13.81 -3.32
C LEU A 436 35.81 -14.60 -4.33
N GLN A 437 35.00 -15.58 -3.91
CA GLN A 437 34.05 -16.28 -4.80
C GLN A 437 32.99 -15.36 -5.38
N LYS A 438 32.74 -14.20 -4.76
CA LYS A 438 31.80 -13.19 -5.25
C LYS A 438 32.46 -12.14 -6.13
N CYS A 439 33.78 -12.18 -6.34
CA CYS A 439 34.48 -11.32 -7.28
C CYS A 439 34.44 -11.93 -8.70
N THR A 440 33.35 -11.67 -9.44
CA THR A 440 33.18 -12.10 -10.84
C THR A 440 33.42 -10.94 -11.81
N GLU A 441 33.80 -11.24 -13.06
CA GLU A 441 34.04 -10.23 -14.11
C GLU A 441 32.76 -9.51 -14.54
N GLU A 442 31.59 -10.11 -14.31
CA GLU A 442 30.27 -9.56 -14.60
C GLU A 442 29.84 -8.45 -13.62
N LYS A 443 30.57 -8.27 -12.51
CA LYS A 443 30.23 -7.28 -11.49
C LYS A 443 30.87 -5.93 -11.78
N ILE A 444 30.08 -4.87 -11.58
CA ILE A 444 30.50 -3.49 -11.77
C ILE A 444 31.34 -3.05 -10.56
N TYR A 445 32.59 -2.67 -10.81
CA TYR A 445 33.42 -2.04 -9.80
C TYR A 445 32.98 -0.58 -9.61
N SER A 446 32.61 -0.19 -8.41
CA SER A 446 32.13 1.16 -8.12
C SER A 446 33.02 1.89 -7.10
N THR A 447 33.33 3.14 -7.42
CA THR A 447 33.92 4.09 -6.47
C THR A 447 32.84 5.07 -5.98
N ARG A 448 33.06 5.70 -4.80
CA ARG A 448 32.08 6.46 -4.01
C ARG A 448 31.29 7.55 -4.78
N SER A 449 31.71 7.92 -5.99
CA SER A 449 31.14 8.98 -6.83
C SER A 449 30.16 8.55 -7.92
N GLU A 450 29.98 7.26 -8.23
CA GLU A 450 29.24 6.83 -9.43
C GLU A 450 27.75 6.48 -9.20
N TYR A 451 27.34 6.30 -7.94
CA TYR A 451 25.95 5.95 -7.61
C TYR A 451 24.95 7.09 -7.85
N THR A 452 25.41 8.33 -7.96
CA THR A 452 24.54 9.45 -8.33
C THR A 452 24.10 9.43 -9.79
N PHE A 453 24.73 8.62 -10.65
CA PHE A 453 24.49 8.66 -12.10
C PHE A 453 24.03 7.33 -12.71
N ILE A 454 24.40 6.16 -12.16
CA ILE A 454 23.99 4.86 -12.72
C ILE A 454 22.54 4.53 -12.31
N GLN A 455 21.61 5.13 -13.07
CA GLN A 455 20.28 4.64 -13.42
C GLN A 455 19.40 4.14 -12.26
N ASN A 456 18.84 5.09 -11.51
CA ASN A 456 17.78 4.86 -10.53
C ASN A 456 16.42 4.45 -11.16
N GLN A 457 16.29 4.38 -12.49
CA GLN A 457 15.06 3.99 -13.18
C GLN A 457 15.11 2.58 -13.81
N GLU A 458 16.24 2.17 -14.41
CA GLU A 458 16.32 0.89 -15.14
C GLU A 458 16.58 -0.32 -14.22
N LEU A 459 17.33 -0.15 -13.14
CA LEU A 459 17.64 -1.24 -12.20
C LEU A 459 16.44 -1.68 -11.34
N TYR A 460 15.53 -0.76 -11.03
CA TYR A 460 14.32 -1.07 -10.24
C TYR A 460 13.25 -1.79 -11.07
N GLN A 461 13.24 -1.60 -12.39
CA GLN A 461 12.23 -2.20 -13.28
C GLN A 461 12.51 -3.68 -13.62
N MET A 462 13.73 -4.18 -13.42
CA MET A 462 14.11 -5.47 -14.01
C MET A 462 13.84 -6.72 -13.16
N LYS A 463 13.57 -6.62 -11.85
CA LYS A 463 13.19 -7.76 -11.00
C LYS A 463 12.33 -7.29 -9.82
N ASN A 464 11.34 -8.09 -9.40
CA ASN A 464 10.56 -7.93 -8.16
C ASN A 464 11.41 -8.05 -6.86
N GLU A 465 12.64 -7.58 -6.88
CA GLU A 465 13.66 -7.73 -5.84
C GLU A 465 14.00 -6.37 -5.22
N LYS A 466 14.34 -6.36 -3.93
CA LYS A 466 14.69 -5.12 -3.22
C LYS A 466 15.98 -4.51 -3.78
N LEU A 467 16.06 -3.17 -3.92
CA LEU A 467 17.22 -2.47 -4.51
C LEU A 467 18.57 -2.93 -3.94
N TYR A 468 18.70 -3.08 -2.61
CA TYR A 468 19.95 -3.51 -2.01
C TYR A 468 20.35 -4.95 -2.42
N THR A 469 19.38 -5.82 -2.68
CA THR A 469 19.62 -7.19 -3.17
C THR A 469 20.19 -7.16 -4.58
N VAL A 470 19.62 -6.30 -5.44
CA VAL A 470 20.06 -6.07 -6.82
C VAL A 470 21.47 -5.50 -6.83
N LEU A 471 21.74 -4.46 -6.04
CA LEU A 471 23.07 -3.85 -5.93
C LEU A 471 24.11 -4.86 -5.41
N LYS A 472 23.80 -5.61 -4.36
CA LYS A 472 24.68 -6.67 -3.86
C LYS A 472 24.98 -7.73 -4.92
N ALA A 473 24.04 -8.05 -5.80
CA ALA A 473 24.28 -8.98 -6.90
C ALA A 473 25.19 -8.39 -7.97
N MET A 474 25.09 -7.09 -8.26
CA MET A 474 25.71 -6.46 -9.43
C MET A 474 27.01 -5.71 -9.17
N THR A 475 27.26 -5.24 -7.94
CA THR A 475 28.40 -4.35 -7.67
C THR A 475 29.48 -4.97 -6.78
N ILE A 476 30.68 -4.41 -6.88
CA ILE A 476 31.82 -4.58 -5.97
C ILE A 476 32.35 -3.19 -5.63
N GLU A 477 32.33 -2.82 -4.36
CA GLU A 477 32.81 -1.52 -3.90
C GLU A 477 34.28 -1.54 -3.47
N ALA A 478 34.95 -0.39 -3.56
CA ALA A 478 36.28 -0.19 -2.98
C ALA A 478 36.26 -0.37 -1.45
N LEU A 479 37.34 -0.95 -0.90
CA LEU A 479 37.51 -1.08 0.54
C LEU A 479 38.08 0.22 1.10
N ILE A 480 37.45 0.79 2.12
CA ILE A 480 37.84 2.08 2.69
C ILE A 480 38.22 1.92 4.15
N PHE A 481 39.43 2.34 4.51
CA PHE A 481 39.88 2.43 5.90
C PHE A 481 40.13 3.87 6.28
N HIS A 482 39.73 4.26 7.48
CA HIS A 482 40.30 5.44 8.12
C HIS A 482 41.78 5.17 8.41
N GLY A 483 42.68 6.14 8.16
CA GLY A 483 44.14 5.94 8.34
C GLY A 483 44.57 5.49 9.76
N LYS A 484 43.72 5.70 10.77
CA LYS A 484 43.91 5.24 12.16
C LYS A 484 43.13 3.97 12.54
N SER A 485 42.54 3.27 11.58
CA SER A 485 41.70 2.10 11.86
C SER A 485 42.54 0.92 12.34
N SER A 486 42.16 0.32 13.48
CA SER A 486 42.81 -0.90 13.98
C SER A 486 42.52 -2.14 13.12
N LEU A 487 41.56 -2.05 12.19
CA LEU A 487 41.25 -3.12 11.25
C LEU A 487 42.21 -3.12 10.05
N LEU A 488 42.94 -2.05 9.81
CA LEU A 488 44.02 -2.07 8.83
C LEU A 488 45.19 -2.85 9.44
N PRO A 489 45.70 -3.93 8.80
CA PRO A 489 46.91 -4.63 9.26
C PRO A 489 48.05 -3.65 9.50
N LYS A 490 48.84 -3.87 10.55
CA LYS A 490 49.94 -2.95 10.93
C LYS A 490 50.98 -2.81 9.83
N GLU A 491 51.17 -3.89 9.09
CA GLU A 491 52.02 -4.02 7.91
C GLU A 491 51.59 -3.08 6.77
N LEU A 492 50.35 -2.60 6.76
CA LEU A 492 49.83 -1.59 5.82
C LEU A 492 49.72 -0.19 6.44
N GLN A 493 49.98 -0.07 7.75
CA GLN A 493 49.96 1.22 8.46
C GLN A 493 51.29 1.97 8.31
N GLU A 494 52.42 1.28 8.12
CA GLU A 494 53.75 1.89 7.98
C GLU A 494 53.93 2.65 6.65
N ASP A 495 53.24 2.24 5.58
CA ASP A 495 53.26 2.89 4.25
C ASP A 495 52.28 4.08 4.14
N ALA A 496 51.45 4.34 5.15
CA ALA A 496 50.58 5.52 5.18
C ALA A 496 51.42 6.75 5.55
N ILE A 497 52.00 7.41 4.54
CA ILE A 497 52.74 8.68 4.64
C ILE A 497 52.07 9.61 5.67
N SER A 498 52.87 10.27 6.51
CA SER A 498 52.44 11.09 7.66
C SER A 498 51.33 12.11 7.38
N ASP A 499 51.13 12.49 6.12
CA ASP A 499 50.09 13.44 5.67
C ASP A 499 48.70 12.78 5.44
N LEU A 500 48.60 11.44 5.42
CA LEU A 500 47.35 10.67 5.18
C LEU A 500 46.65 10.22 6.48
N LEU A 501 47.21 10.49 7.66
CA LEU A 501 46.67 10.01 8.94
C LEU A 501 45.27 10.55 9.30
N ASN A 502 44.82 11.62 8.64
CA ASN A 502 43.47 12.19 8.78
C ASN A 502 42.58 11.97 7.54
N HIS A 503 42.99 11.10 6.62
CA HIS A 503 42.29 10.81 5.37
C HIS A 503 41.89 9.33 5.26
N ASN A 504 40.93 9.05 4.37
CA ASN A 504 40.48 7.70 4.07
C ASN A 504 41.40 7.06 3.03
N ILE A 505 41.85 5.83 3.29
CA ILE A 505 42.69 5.02 2.39
C ILE A 505 41.79 4.04 1.63
N PHE A 506 42.01 3.93 0.33
CA PHE A 506 41.22 3.08 -0.57
C PHE A 506 42.04 1.89 -1.04
N TYR A 507 41.48 0.68 -0.91
CA TYR A 507 42.06 -0.54 -1.45
C TYR A 507 41.10 -1.23 -2.42
N TYR A 508 41.66 -1.77 -3.49
CA TYR A 508 40.93 -2.70 -4.35
C TYR A 508 40.66 -4.00 -3.58
N PRO A 509 39.40 -4.49 -3.53
CA PRO A 509 39.03 -5.65 -2.72
C PRO A 509 39.87 -6.90 -3.01
N LEU A 510 40.16 -7.15 -4.28
CA LEU A 510 40.96 -8.31 -4.70
C LEU A 510 42.39 -8.22 -4.13
N SER A 511 43.05 -7.09 -4.36
CA SER A 511 44.43 -6.86 -3.89
C SER A 511 44.52 -6.96 -2.37
N PHE A 512 43.57 -6.36 -1.67
CA PHE A 512 43.51 -6.41 -0.20
C PHE A 512 43.27 -7.84 0.30
N ALA A 513 42.34 -8.59 -0.29
CA ALA A 513 42.04 -9.95 0.10
C ALA A 513 43.24 -10.90 -0.08
N TYR A 514 43.98 -10.77 -1.18
CA TYR A 514 45.20 -11.56 -1.40
C TYR A 514 46.30 -11.20 -0.41
N PHE A 515 46.49 -9.92 -0.11
CA PHE A 515 47.46 -9.45 0.86
C PHE A 515 47.11 -9.92 2.28
N LEU A 516 45.87 -9.74 2.71
CA LEU A 516 45.42 -10.19 4.03
C LEU A 516 45.48 -11.73 4.14
N SER A 517 45.20 -12.46 3.06
CA SER A 517 45.39 -13.92 3.00
C SER A 517 46.85 -14.32 3.16
N PHE A 518 47.77 -13.60 2.52
CA PHE A 518 49.21 -13.79 2.70
C PHE A 518 49.59 -13.63 4.18
N LEU A 519 49.16 -12.55 4.83
CA LEU A 519 49.44 -12.33 6.26
C LEU A 519 48.85 -13.44 7.14
N CYS A 520 47.65 -13.92 6.84
CA CYS A 520 47.05 -15.04 7.57
C CYS A 520 47.90 -16.32 7.46
N PHE A 521 48.32 -16.70 6.25
CA PHE A 521 49.16 -17.89 6.05
C PHE A 521 50.56 -17.73 6.68
N TYR A 522 51.13 -16.53 6.62
CA TYR A 522 52.38 -16.21 7.29
C TYR A 522 52.31 -16.44 8.80
N HIS A 523 51.27 -15.92 9.49
CA HIS A 523 51.09 -16.15 10.93
C HIS A 523 50.69 -17.58 11.29
N LEU A 524 50.17 -18.35 10.33
CA LEU A 524 49.92 -19.79 10.49
C LEU A 524 51.16 -20.65 10.19
N HIS A 525 52.30 -20.04 9.85
CA HIS A 525 53.53 -20.72 9.42
C HIS A 525 53.36 -21.62 8.18
N ASP A 526 52.35 -21.35 7.34
CA ASP A 526 52.15 -22.00 6.04
C ASP A 526 52.81 -21.18 4.92
N PHE A 527 54.14 -21.25 4.88
CA PHE A 527 54.94 -20.48 3.93
C PHE A 527 54.66 -20.84 2.47
N ARG A 528 54.28 -22.10 2.19
CA ARG A 528 53.96 -22.55 0.83
C ARG A 528 52.73 -21.82 0.31
N SER A 529 51.63 -21.84 1.08
CA SER A 529 50.40 -21.11 0.71
C SER A 529 50.61 -19.60 0.69
N SER A 530 51.43 -19.07 1.60
CA SER A 530 51.82 -17.65 1.63
C SER A 530 52.49 -17.24 0.31
N ILE A 531 53.51 -17.97 -0.13
CA ILE A 531 54.24 -17.71 -1.38
C ILE A 531 53.33 -17.81 -2.60
N THR A 532 52.43 -18.81 -2.65
CA THR A 532 51.45 -18.93 -3.74
C THR A 532 50.55 -17.70 -3.88
N ARG A 533 50.19 -17.03 -2.77
CA ARG A 533 49.37 -15.81 -2.80
C ARG A 533 50.14 -14.62 -3.36
N VAL A 534 51.44 -14.51 -3.09
CA VAL A 534 52.32 -13.48 -3.69
C VAL A 534 52.38 -13.63 -5.21
N TYR A 535 52.59 -14.84 -5.71
CA TYR A 535 52.57 -15.10 -7.17
C TYR A 535 51.22 -14.78 -7.81
N GLY A 536 50.11 -15.04 -7.10
CA GLY A 536 48.76 -14.67 -7.55
C GLY A 536 48.54 -13.16 -7.68
N ILE A 537 49.16 -12.35 -6.80
CA ILE A 537 49.14 -10.88 -6.87
C ILE A 537 49.90 -10.40 -8.11
N PHE A 538 51.14 -10.88 -8.31
CA PHE A 538 51.99 -10.48 -9.44
C PHE A 538 51.41 -10.91 -10.80
N HIS A 539 50.93 -12.15 -10.93
CA HIS A 539 50.37 -12.64 -12.19
C HIS A 539 49.14 -11.84 -12.65
N ARG A 540 48.28 -11.39 -11.74
CA ARG A 540 47.09 -10.59 -12.08
C ARG A 540 47.39 -9.10 -12.29
N LEU A 541 48.42 -8.55 -11.65
CA LEU A 541 48.88 -7.18 -11.91
C LEU A 541 49.57 -7.06 -13.28
N CYS A 542 50.39 -8.05 -13.67
CA CYS A 542 51.06 -8.07 -14.99
C CYS A 542 50.10 -8.28 -16.17
N LEU A 543 48.99 -9.01 -15.99
CA LEU A 543 47.97 -9.17 -17.04
C LEU A 543 47.20 -7.87 -17.35
N ARG A 544 47.26 -6.85 -16.48
CA ARG A 544 46.64 -5.54 -16.73
C ARG A 544 47.58 -4.53 -17.39
N SER A 545 48.89 -4.71 -17.34
CA SER A 545 49.84 -3.84 -18.06
C SER A 545 49.90 -4.16 -19.56
N THR A 546 49.63 -5.40 -19.97
CA THR A 546 49.65 -5.82 -21.38
C THR A 546 48.42 -5.40 -22.19
N VAL A 547 47.31 -5.01 -21.54
CA VAL A 547 46.07 -4.61 -22.24
C VAL A 547 46.08 -3.12 -22.64
N LYS A 548 47.08 -2.33 -22.20
CA LYS A 548 47.19 -0.91 -22.55
C LYS A 548 48.07 -0.60 -23.78
N GLU A 549 48.70 -1.60 -24.40
CA GLU A 549 49.55 -1.40 -25.58
C GLU A 549 48.90 -1.79 -26.92
N GLU A 550 47.67 -2.33 -26.94
CA GLU A 550 46.97 -2.68 -28.19
C GLU A 550 45.85 -1.71 -28.62
N THR A 551 45.73 -0.54 -27.96
CA THR A 551 44.87 0.55 -28.45
C THR A 551 45.59 1.88 -28.34
N ALA A 552 46.47 2.16 -29.31
CA ALA A 552 46.95 3.49 -29.67
C ALA A 552 46.74 3.69 -31.18
#